data_AF-A0A3L7RM87-F1
#
_entry.id   AF-A0A3L7RM87-F1
#
_cell.length_a   1.000
_cell.length_b   1.000
_cell.length_c   1.000
_cell.angle_alpha   90.00
_cell.angle_beta   90.00
_cell.angle_gamma   90.00
#
_symmetry.space_group_name_H-M   'P 1'
#
loop_
_entity.id
_entity.type
_entity.pdbx_description
1 polymer ?
#
loop_
_entity_poly.entity_id
_entity_poly.type
_entity_poly.pdbx_seq_one_letter_code
_entity_poly.pdbx_strand_id
1 'polypeptide(L)'
;MSHSEVQNLLLLGGILFALGLIGFLTRRSLILMFLSLETMLSGVSLNLIVFSKYHQNYQGQILAVMVLTISACEAAIALAMVVSLYRRKATLDVQAWDDLSETILPKSTDGDYQDLEHEENYPKLSPAGLDPLDRPVPSSMQASLDQDQKTSPIVLEVNQRA
;
A
#
# COMPACT_ATOMS: atom_id res chain seq x y z
N MET A 1 31.81 -35.88 7.77
CA MET A 1 30.44 -35.44 8.13
C MET A 1 29.51 -36.36 7.38
N SER A 2 28.61 -37.04 8.07
CA SER A 2 27.66 -37.92 7.39
C SER A 2 26.76 -37.11 6.44
N HIS A 3 26.29 -37.71 5.35
CA HIS A 3 25.45 -36.98 4.38
C HIS A 3 24.18 -36.42 5.02
N SER A 4 23.62 -37.12 6.01
CA SER A 4 22.47 -36.66 6.80
C SER A 4 22.80 -35.45 7.67
N GLU A 5 23.99 -35.37 8.28
CA GLU A 5 24.42 -34.20 9.05
C GLU A 5 24.49 -32.94 8.19
N VAL A 6 25.04 -33.04 6.97
CA VAL A 6 25.15 -31.92 6.02
C VAL A 6 23.76 -31.40 5.67
N GLN A 7 22.84 -32.32 5.32
CA GLN A 7 21.48 -31.97 4.97
C GLN A 7 20.77 -31.26 6.13
N ASN A 8 20.88 -31.79 7.35
CA ASN A 8 20.23 -31.20 8.54
C ASN A 8 20.74 -29.78 8.83
N LEU A 9 22.04 -29.54 8.70
CA LEU A 9 22.63 -28.22 8.93
C LEU A 9 22.25 -27.21 7.85
N LEU A 10 22.21 -27.63 6.58
CA LEU A 10 21.73 -26.78 5.48
C LEU A 10 20.25 -26.42 5.66
N LEU A 11 19.44 -27.38 6.10
CA LEU A 11 18.02 -27.19 6.36
C LEU A 11 17.82 -26.24 7.55
N LEU A 12 18.65 -26.36 8.59
CA LEU A 12 18.64 -25.45 9.74
C LEU A 12 18.97 -24.01 9.30
N GLY A 13 20.03 -23.79 8.52
CA GLY A 13 20.36 -22.46 8.01
C GLY A 13 19.28 -21.90 7.10
N GLY A 14 18.65 -22.75 6.27
CA GLY A 14 17.49 -22.39 5.47
C GLY A 14 16.25 -22.00 6.30
N ILE A 15 15.98 -22.71 7.40
CA ILE A 15 14.89 -22.38 8.34
C ILE A 15 15.16 -21.04 9.01
N LEU A 16 16.38 -20.80 9.49
CA LEU A 16 16.76 -19.51 10.10
C LEU A 16 16.56 -18.35 9.11
N PHE A 17 16.97 -18.54 7.85
CA PHE A 17 16.73 -17.55 6.80
C PHE A 17 15.24 -17.32 6.55
N ALA A 18 14.44 -18.37 6.44
CA ALA A 18 12.99 -18.25 6.23
C ALA A 18 12.29 -17.57 7.40
N LEU A 19 12.66 -17.88 8.65
CA LEU A 19 12.12 -17.22 9.84
C LEU A 19 12.50 -15.74 9.87
N GLY A 20 13.74 -15.41 9.52
CA GLY A 20 14.16 -14.02 9.33
C GLY A 20 13.31 -13.34 8.26
N LEU A 21 13.10 -13.96 7.10
CA LEU A 21 12.29 -13.40 6.00
C LEU A 21 10.84 -13.13 6.42
N ILE A 22 10.21 -14.10 7.09
CA ILE A 22 8.84 -13.95 7.61
C ILE A 22 8.79 -12.81 8.64
N GLY A 23 9.79 -12.74 9.53
CA GLY A 23 9.94 -11.65 10.50
C GLY A 23 10.07 -10.29 9.83
N PHE A 24 10.90 -10.17 8.81
CA PHE A 24 11.12 -8.92 8.09
C PHE A 24 9.84 -8.41 7.42
N LEU A 25 9.06 -9.29 6.78
CA LEU A 25 7.83 -8.92 6.09
C LEU A 25 6.66 -8.62 7.03
N THR A 26 6.62 -9.23 8.22
CA THR A 26 5.47 -9.13 9.14
C THR A 26 5.59 -7.94 10.11
N ARG A 27 6.81 -7.45 10.36
CA ARG A 27 7.06 -6.47 11.43
C ARG A 27 7.02 -5.04 10.88
N ARG A 28 6.25 -4.17 11.56
CA ARG A 28 6.19 -2.72 11.27
C ARG A 28 7.24 -1.90 12.02
N SER A 29 7.74 -2.41 13.14
CA SER A 29 8.78 -1.75 13.93
C SER A 29 10.14 -1.91 13.25
N LEU A 30 10.81 -0.79 13.00
CA LEU A 30 12.15 -0.74 12.40
C LEU A 30 13.17 -1.63 13.14
N ILE A 31 13.17 -1.62 14.47
CA ILE A 31 14.08 -2.44 15.27
C ILE A 31 13.88 -3.93 14.97
N LEU A 32 12.62 -4.37 14.89
CA LEU A 32 12.30 -5.78 14.66
C LEU A 32 12.60 -6.19 13.20
N MET A 33 12.50 -5.27 12.24
CA MET A 33 12.95 -5.52 10.87
C MET A 33 14.46 -5.74 10.80
N PHE A 34 15.26 -4.89 11.43
CA PHE A 34 16.72 -5.06 11.48
C PHE A 34 17.13 -6.36 12.20
N LEU A 35 16.49 -6.69 13.33
CA LEU A 35 16.74 -7.97 14.02
C LEU A 35 16.43 -9.19 13.14
N SER A 36 15.40 -9.08 12.29
CA SER A 36 15.04 -10.14 11.34
C SER A 36 16.09 -10.28 10.24
N LEU A 37 16.68 -9.17 9.79
CA LEU A 37 17.76 -9.15 8.81
C LEU A 37 19.05 -9.79 9.35
N GLU A 38 19.44 -9.47 10.59
CA GLU A 38 20.56 -10.14 11.29
C GLU A 38 20.36 -11.66 11.36
N THR A 39 19.12 -12.08 11.65
CA THR A 39 18.76 -13.51 11.69
C THR A 39 18.90 -14.17 10.31
N MET A 40 18.52 -13.48 9.22
CA MET A 40 18.72 -13.97 7.86
C MET A 40 20.21 -14.14 7.53
N LEU A 41 21.04 -13.12 7.82
CA LEU A 41 22.48 -13.14 7.57
C LEU A 41 23.19 -14.23 8.39
N SER A 42 22.71 -14.52 9.60
CA SER A 42 23.20 -15.63 10.42
C SER A 42 22.91 -17.00 9.79
N GLY A 43 21.70 -17.21 9.25
CA GLY A 43 21.33 -18.44 8.53
C GLY A 43 22.17 -18.66 7.27
N VAL A 44 22.42 -17.60 6.49
CA VAL A 44 23.29 -17.64 5.30
C VAL A 44 24.73 -17.97 5.68
N SER A 45 25.25 -17.33 6.74
CA SER A 45 26.61 -17.58 7.25
C SER A 45 26.80 -19.03 7.71
N LEU A 46 25.80 -19.62 8.36
CA LEU A 46 25.81 -21.02 8.74
C LEU A 46 25.88 -21.93 7.51
N ASN A 47 25.06 -21.69 6.49
CA ASN A 47 25.09 -22.45 5.24
C ASN A 47 26.46 -22.37 4.54
N LEU A 48 27.08 -21.19 4.51
CA LEU A 48 28.41 -21.00 3.94
C LEU A 48 29.48 -21.82 4.67
N ILE A 49 29.46 -21.85 6.00
CA ILE A 49 30.39 -22.67 6.80
C ILE A 49 30.18 -24.16 6.50
N VAL A 50 28.94 -24.61 6.39
CA VAL A 50 28.59 -26.00 6.06
C VAL A 50 29.10 -26.38 4.67
N PHE A 51 28.91 -25.54 3.66
CA PHE A 51 29.46 -25.76 2.32
C PHE A 51 30.99 -25.80 2.31
N SER A 52 31.62 -24.87 3.03
CA SER A 52 33.08 -24.86 3.20
C SER A 52 33.59 -26.20 3.74
N LYS A 53 32.93 -26.71 4.78
CA LYS A 53 33.26 -28.00 5.41
C LYS A 53 32.97 -29.19 4.51
N TYR A 54 31.88 -29.15 3.72
CA TYR A 54 31.55 -30.20 2.76
C TYR A 54 32.58 -30.30 1.63
N HIS A 55 33.03 -29.17 1.09
CA HIS A 55 34.02 -29.10 0.01
C HIS A 55 35.49 -29.11 0.48
N GLN A 56 35.74 -29.24 1.79
CA GLN A 56 37.09 -29.25 2.38
C GLN A 56 37.92 -28.01 1.98
N ASN A 57 37.26 -26.85 1.89
CA ASN A 57 37.91 -25.58 1.60
C ASN A 57 37.60 -24.55 2.70
N TYR A 58 38.33 -23.44 2.71
CA TYR A 58 38.16 -22.36 3.69
C TYR A 58 37.36 -21.16 3.16
N GLN A 59 36.94 -21.21 1.88
CA GLN A 59 36.33 -20.05 1.22
C GLN A 59 35.00 -19.65 1.86
N GLY A 60 34.15 -20.63 2.19
CA GLY A 60 32.88 -20.36 2.86
C GLY A 60 33.05 -19.85 4.30
N GLN A 61 34.08 -20.30 5.01
CA GLN A 61 34.41 -19.80 6.35
C GLN A 61 34.89 -18.33 6.31
N ILE A 62 35.76 -17.99 5.35
CA ILE A 62 36.23 -16.60 5.15
C ILE A 62 35.04 -15.68 4.83
N LEU A 63 34.15 -16.12 3.94
CA LEU A 63 32.97 -15.34 3.57
C LEU A 63 32.00 -15.19 4.75
N ALA A 64 31.83 -16.21 5.60
CA ALA A 64 31.00 -16.12 6.80
C ALA A 64 31.53 -15.09 7.81
N VAL A 65 32.84 -14.99 8.00
CA VAL A 65 33.44 -13.95 8.86
C VAL A 65 33.26 -12.56 8.25
N MET A 66 33.40 -12.42 6.93
CA MET A 66 33.10 -11.15 6.24
C MET A 66 31.63 -10.74 6.45
N VAL A 67 30.68 -11.67 6.29
CA VAL A 67 29.25 -11.41 6.52
C VAL A 67 29.00 -11.01 7.98
N LEU A 68 29.61 -11.69 8.96
CA LEU A 68 29.50 -11.32 10.37
C LEU A 68 30.00 -9.89 10.64
N THR A 69 31.09 -9.49 9.98
CA THR A 69 31.67 -8.15 10.14
C THR A 69 30.77 -7.08 9.52
N ILE A 70 30.20 -7.35 8.35
CA ILE A 70 29.22 -6.47 7.69
C ILE A 70 27.95 -6.36 8.54
N SER A 71 27.45 -7.47 9.09
CA SER A 71 26.34 -7.51 10.05
C SER A 71 26.59 -6.56 11.23
N ALA A 72 27.77 -6.62 11.84
CA ALA A 72 28.11 -5.74 12.96
C ALA A 72 28.12 -4.26 12.57
N CYS A 73 28.64 -3.94 11.37
CA CYS A 73 28.60 -2.57 10.84
C CYS A 73 27.16 -2.11 10.55
N GLU A 74 26.33 -2.98 9.99
CA GLU A 74 24.92 -2.71 9.71
C GLU A 74 24.12 -2.46 10.98
N ALA A 75 24.25 -3.33 12.00
CA ALA A 75 23.59 -3.16 13.29
C ALA A 75 23.92 -1.80 13.95
N ALA A 76 25.17 -1.35 13.84
CA ALA A 76 25.58 -0.03 14.34
C ALA A 76 24.88 1.11 13.58
N ILE A 77 24.79 1.02 12.25
CA ILE A 77 24.09 1.99 11.41
C ILE A 77 22.58 1.97 11.71
N ALA A 78 21.98 0.79 11.84
CA ALA A 78 20.58 0.59 12.17
C ALA A 78 20.22 1.25 13.50
N LEU A 79 21.02 1.04 14.54
CA LEU A 79 20.80 1.67 15.84
C LEU A 79 20.92 3.20 15.76
N ALA A 80 21.93 3.71 15.05
CA ALA A 80 22.09 5.15 14.84
C ALA A 80 20.89 5.76 14.10
N MET A 81 20.39 5.07 13.07
CA MET A 81 19.20 5.46 12.32
C MET A 81 17.96 5.46 13.23
N VAL A 82 17.73 4.38 13.99
CA VAL A 82 16.60 4.25 14.91
C VAL A 82 16.59 5.39 15.93
N VAL A 83 17.73 5.72 16.53
CA VAL A 83 17.84 6.84 17.49
C VAL A 83 17.55 8.19 16.80
N SER A 84 18.07 8.40 15.60
CA SER A 84 17.83 9.62 14.82
C SER A 84 16.34 9.80 14.48
N LEU A 85 15.66 8.73 14.07
CA LEU A 85 14.23 8.74 13.76
C LEU A 85 13.37 8.93 15.00
N TYR A 86 13.73 8.24 16.10
CA TYR A 86 13.03 8.37 17.37
C TYR A 86 13.08 9.81 17.91
N ARG A 87 14.22 10.51 17.73
CA ARG A 87 14.34 11.93 18.11
C ARG A 87 13.44 12.87 17.30
N ARG A 88 12.97 12.48 16.12
CA ARG A 88 12.18 13.33 15.22
C ARG A 88 10.67 13.16 15.40
N LYS A 89 10.17 11.92 15.40
CA LYS A 89 8.72 11.62 15.47
C LYS A 89 8.31 10.81 16.70
N ALA A 90 9.23 10.49 17.63
CA ALA A 90 8.99 9.64 18.82
C ALA A 90 8.32 8.28 18.54
N THR A 91 8.33 7.83 17.28
CA THR A 91 7.74 6.58 16.81
C THR A 91 8.73 5.85 15.89
N LEU A 92 8.69 4.52 15.96
CA LEU A 92 9.50 3.61 15.15
C LEU A 92 8.66 2.79 14.17
N ASP A 93 7.38 3.15 14.02
CA ASP A 93 6.51 2.59 12.99
C ASP A 93 6.92 3.14 11.63
N VAL A 94 7.17 2.24 10.67
CA VAL A 94 7.49 2.62 9.30
C VAL A 94 6.34 3.40 8.63
N GLN A 95 5.08 3.13 9.01
CA GLN A 95 3.91 3.80 8.43
C GLN A 95 3.83 5.28 8.79
N ALA A 96 4.41 5.69 9.92
CA ALA A 96 4.41 7.10 10.35
C ALA A 96 5.26 8.02 9.45
N TRP A 97 6.00 7.46 8.51
CA TRP A 97 6.85 8.18 7.57
C TRP A 97 6.29 8.21 6.15
N ASP A 98 5.09 7.66 5.94
CA ASP A 98 4.38 7.66 4.65
C ASP A 98 4.03 9.07 4.16
N ASP A 99 3.87 10.03 5.09
CA ASP A 99 3.64 11.45 4.78
C ASP A 99 4.79 12.11 3.99
N LEU A 100 5.98 11.50 3.97
CA LEU A 100 7.10 11.98 3.15
C LEU A 100 7.00 11.56 1.69
N SER A 101 5.99 10.75 1.33
CA SER A 101 5.76 10.40 -0.06
C SER A 101 5.21 11.61 -0.83
N GLU A 102 5.88 11.98 -1.92
CA GLU A 102 5.50 13.08 -2.82
C GLU A 102 4.34 12.67 -3.73
N THR A 103 3.30 12.05 -3.16
CA THR A 103 2.08 11.77 -3.90
C THR A 103 1.23 13.04 -3.87
N ILE A 104 1.12 13.72 -5.02
CA ILE A 104 0.31 14.93 -5.22
C ILE A 104 -1.20 14.64 -5.13
N LEU A 105 -1.59 13.37 -4.99
CA LEU A 105 -2.97 12.96 -4.72
C LEU A 105 -3.15 12.76 -3.22
N PRO A 106 -4.25 13.28 -2.62
CA PRO A 106 -4.58 12.93 -1.25
C PRO A 106 -4.72 11.41 -1.18
N LYS A 107 -3.89 10.77 -0.36
CA LYS A 107 -4.02 9.36 -0.06
C LYS A 107 -5.40 9.16 0.54
N SER A 108 -6.30 8.46 -0.16
CA SER A 108 -7.57 8.04 0.41
C SER A 108 -7.26 7.20 1.64
N THR A 109 -7.58 7.71 2.82
CA THR A 109 -7.68 6.87 3.99
C THR A 109 -8.80 5.88 3.69
N ASP A 110 -8.46 4.65 3.30
CA ASP A 110 -9.40 3.60 2.87
C ASP A 110 -10.29 3.07 4.03
N GLY A 111 -10.65 3.91 5.00
CA GLY A 111 -11.44 3.54 6.16
C GLY A 111 -12.34 4.63 6.72
N ASP A 112 -12.44 5.81 6.08
CA ASP A 112 -13.32 6.87 6.55
C ASP A 112 -13.93 7.64 5.37
N TYR A 113 -14.90 7.01 4.71
CA TYR A 113 -15.93 7.76 4.00
C TYR A 113 -16.85 8.34 5.07
N GLN A 114 -16.37 9.33 5.82
CA GLN A 114 -17.32 10.29 6.37
C GLN A 114 -17.96 10.92 5.14
N ASP A 115 -19.27 10.73 5.02
CA ASP A 115 -20.12 11.53 4.16
C ASP A 115 -19.90 12.98 4.59
N LEU A 116 -18.87 13.60 4.01
CA LEU A 116 -18.71 15.03 4.03
C LEU A 116 -19.94 15.50 3.27
N GLU A 117 -20.95 15.96 4.00
CA GLU A 117 -21.91 16.92 3.48
C GLU A 117 -21.08 18.15 3.08
N HIS A 118 -20.35 18.05 1.97
CA HIS A 118 -19.93 19.20 1.23
C HIS A 118 -21.23 19.84 0.81
N GLU A 119 -21.62 20.89 1.53
CA GLU A 119 -22.60 21.84 1.04
C GLU A 119 -22.05 22.30 -0.31
N GLU A 120 -22.53 21.65 -1.37
CA GLU A 120 -22.06 21.77 -2.74
C GLU A 120 -22.45 23.17 -3.21
N ASN A 121 -21.73 24.16 -2.71
CA ASN A 121 -21.75 25.51 -3.22
C ASN A 121 -20.90 25.52 -4.49
N TYR A 122 -21.36 24.75 -5.47
CA TYR A 122 -20.83 24.85 -6.80
C TYR A 122 -21.03 26.28 -7.28
N PRO A 123 -20.01 26.90 -7.89
CA PRO A 123 -20.21 28.15 -8.58
C PRO A 123 -21.35 27.92 -9.57
N LYS A 124 -22.51 28.56 -9.31
CA LYS A 124 -23.66 28.48 -10.20
C LYS A 124 -23.20 28.97 -11.55
N LEU A 125 -23.08 28.03 -12.49
CA LEU A 125 -22.65 28.32 -13.84
C LEU A 125 -23.58 29.41 -14.38
N SER A 126 -23.03 30.43 -15.03
CA SER A 126 -23.86 31.32 -15.83
C SER A 126 -24.64 30.44 -16.82
N PRO A 127 -25.96 30.59 -16.96
CA PRO A 127 -26.76 29.76 -17.85
C PRO A 127 -26.06 29.65 -19.20
N ALA A 128 -25.74 28.42 -19.62
CA ALA A 128 -24.88 28.18 -20.80
C ALA A 128 -25.62 28.41 -22.14
N GLY A 129 -26.68 29.23 -22.11
CA GLY A 129 -27.59 29.48 -23.22
C GLY A 129 -28.98 29.86 -22.73
N LEU A 130 -29.81 30.32 -23.65
CA LEU A 130 -31.25 30.45 -23.44
C LEU A 130 -31.84 29.04 -23.47
N ASP A 131 -32.61 28.65 -22.45
CA ASP A 131 -33.34 27.38 -22.47
C ASP A 131 -34.28 27.38 -23.70
N PRO A 132 -34.13 26.43 -24.64
CA PRO A 132 -35.03 26.30 -25.78
C PRO A 132 -36.50 26.02 -25.40
N LEU A 133 -36.80 25.75 -24.13
CA LEU A 133 -38.16 25.60 -23.60
C LEU A 133 -38.78 26.91 -23.12
N ASP A 134 -37.97 27.93 -22.85
CA ASP A 134 -38.44 29.24 -22.38
C ASP A 134 -38.83 30.16 -23.56
N ARG A 135 -38.55 29.73 -24.81
CA ARG A 135 -39.04 30.44 -25.99
C ARG A 135 -40.55 30.24 -26.13
N PRO A 136 -41.32 31.31 -26.43
CA PRO A 136 -42.72 31.14 -26.76
C PRO A 136 -42.85 30.17 -27.93
N VAL A 137 -43.58 29.08 -27.71
CA VAL A 137 -43.85 28.09 -28.76
C VAL A 137 -44.58 28.80 -29.90
N PRO A 138 -44.16 28.64 -31.17
CA PRO A 138 -44.86 29.23 -32.29
C PRO A 138 -46.32 28.77 -32.30
N SER A 139 -47.25 29.68 -32.63
CA SER A 139 -48.68 29.36 -32.67
C SER A 139 -49.03 28.20 -33.62
N SER A 140 -48.19 27.94 -34.61
CA SER A 140 -48.30 26.78 -35.51
C SER A 140 -47.99 25.44 -34.84
N MET A 141 -47.15 25.42 -33.80
CA MET A 141 -46.84 24.21 -33.02
C MET A 141 -47.79 24.01 -31.83
N GLN A 142 -48.40 25.08 -31.31
CA GLN A 142 -49.37 24.99 -30.20
C GLN A 142 -50.56 24.11 -30.57
N ALA A 143 -51.10 24.26 -31.79
CA ALA A 143 -52.21 23.43 -32.25
C ALA A 143 -51.88 21.92 -32.28
N SER A 144 -50.64 21.56 -32.65
CA SER A 144 -50.18 20.16 -32.63
C SER A 144 -49.92 19.63 -31.21
N LEU A 145 -49.43 20.47 -30.29
CA LEU A 145 -49.20 20.08 -28.89
C LEU A 145 -50.51 19.91 -28.12
N ASP A 146 -51.49 20.79 -28.33
CA ASP A 146 -52.83 20.67 -27.75
C ASP A 146 -53.53 19.38 -28.21
N GLN A 147 -53.32 18.99 -29.47
CA GLN A 147 -53.86 17.75 -30.00
C GLN A 147 -53.18 16.53 -29.36
N ASP A 148 -51.85 16.54 -29.27
CA ASP A 148 -51.08 15.45 -28.65
C ASP A 148 -51.41 15.28 -27.15
N GLN A 149 -51.55 16.38 -26.42
CA GLN A 149 -51.93 16.37 -25.00
C GLN A 149 -53.34 15.80 -24.78
N LYS A 150 -54.26 15.97 -25.74
CA LYS A 150 -55.63 15.46 -25.66
C LYS A 150 -55.78 14.00 -26.09
N THR A 151 -54.89 13.50 -26.95
CA THR A 151 -54.92 12.11 -27.44
C THR A 151 -53.98 11.15 -26.72
N SER A 152 -53.03 11.67 -25.93
CA SER A 152 -52.07 10.82 -25.23
C SER A 152 -52.73 10.04 -24.08
N PRO A 153 -52.70 8.69 -24.10
CA PRO A 153 -53.32 7.87 -23.05
C PRO A 153 -52.67 8.10 -21.68
N ILE A 154 -51.38 8.46 -21.65
CA ILE A 154 -50.64 8.74 -20.42
C ILE A 154 -51.14 10.02 -19.74
N VAL A 155 -51.42 11.08 -20.51
CA VAL A 155 -51.89 12.36 -19.96
C VAL A 155 -53.31 12.24 -19.43
N LEU A 156 -54.17 11.48 -20.11
CA LEU A 156 -55.54 11.20 -19.64
C LEU A 156 -55.54 10.39 -18.33
N GLU A 157 -54.63 9.42 -18.17
CA GLU A 157 -54.53 8.63 -16.95
C GLU A 157 -54.07 9.45 -15.74
N VAL A 158 -53.14 10.41 -15.95
CA VAL A 158 -52.68 11.31 -14.87
C VAL A 158 -53.79 12.26 -14.42
N ASN A 159 -54.57 12.82 -15.35
CA ASN A 159 -55.64 13.76 -15.02
C ASN A 159 -56.87 13.07 -14.39
N GLN A 160 -57.08 11.78 -14.64
CA GLN A 160 -58.11 10.99 -13.95
C GLN A 160 -57.72 10.56 -12.53
N ARG A 161 -56.43 10.66 -12.17
CA ARG A 161 -55.90 10.32 -10.84
C ARG A 161 -55.69 11.53 -9.92
N ALA A 162 -55.94 12.74 -10.41
CA ALA A 162 -55.93 13.99 -9.65
C ALA A 162 -57.37 14.38 -9.25
#